data_AF-A0A7H4PLM0-F1
#
_entry.id   AF-A0A7H4PLM0-F1
#
_cell.length_a   1.000
_cell.length_b   1.000
_cell.length_c   1.000
_cell.angle_alpha   90.00
_cell.angle_beta   90.00
_cell.angle_gamma   90.00
#
_symmetry.space_group_name_H-M   'P 1'
#
loop_
_entity.id
_entity.type
_entity.pdbx_description
1 polymer ?
#
loop_
_entity_poly.entity_id
_entity_poly.type
_entity_poly.pdbx_seq_one_letter_code
_entity_poly.pdbx_strand_id
1 'polypeptide(L)'
;MLKRQQHNPFHWALDNLEEVERNKRARYTVPWRYAILRLHEAVQAMVPHLNDHDRERFKNGLARVFIDCYAAIPSESIRRLLALREAGVITILALGHDYEMAVEQEKTVITSEQNRYTFDVFIDARGQKPLKNKDLPFPHLREQLLATGEEIPEVGDDYTLREPPEVRGRIAFAAIPWLMHDQPFVQGITACAEIGAAIAKAISQPASRSRRRLSPLDL
;
A
#
# COMPACT_ATOMS: atom_id res chain seq x y z
N MET A 1 -23.45 -11.35 0.99
CA MET A 1 -23.15 -9.98 0.53
C MET A 1 -24.29 -8.99 0.82
N LEU A 2 -25.56 -9.28 0.50
CA LEU A 2 -26.70 -8.38 0.75
C LEU A 2 -26.88 -7.88 2.20
N LYS A 3 -26.62 -8.70 3.22
CA LYS A 3 -26.73 -8.27 4.64
C LYS A 3 -25.75 -7.15 5.03
N ARG A 4 -24.57 -7.06 4.39
CA ARG A 4 -23.55 -6.03 4.71
C ARG A 4 -23.90 -4.65 4.14
N GLN A 5 -24.58 -4.59 3.00
CA GLN A 5 -24.94 -3.33 2.33
C GLN A 5 -26.11 -2.61 3.00
N GLN A 6 -26.96 -3.33 3.75
CA GLN A 6 -28.14 -2.76 4.42
C GLN A 6 -27.87 -2.28 5.86
N HIS A 7 -26.72 -2.59 6.44
CA HIS A 7 -26.38 -2.21 7.81
C HIS A 7 -25.45 -0.99 7.84
N ASN A 8 -25.73 -0.06 8.75
CA ASN A 8 -24.89 1.10 9.00
C ASN A 8 -23.42 0.66 9.26
N PRO A 9 -22.43 1.11 8.48
CA PRO A 9 -21.03 0.67 8.62
C PRO A 9 -20.46 0.91 10.01
N PHE A 10 -20.97 1.90 10.75
CA PHE A 10 -20.55 2.19 12.11
C PHE A 10 -20.97 1.11 13.12
N HIS A 11 -22.07 0.39 12.89
CA HIS A 11 -22.44 -0.74 13.74
C HIS A 11 -21.45 -1.89 13.60
N TRP A 12 -21.01 -2.19 12.37
CA TRP A 12 -19.97 -3.20 12.15
C TRP A 12 -18.63 -2.81 12.78
N ALA A 13 -18.27 -1.53 12.73
CA ALA A 13 -17.07 -1.02 13.38
C ALA A 13 -17.16 -1.18 14.91
N LEU A 14 -18.32 -0.94 15.52
CA LEU A 14 -18.56 -1.15 16.94
C LEU A 14 -18.47 -2.62 17.33
N ASP A 15 -19.20 -3.50 16.64
CA ASP A 15 -19.19 -4.95 16.90
C ASP A 15 -17.77 -5.52 16.77
N ASN A 16 -17.01 -5.08 15.75
CA ASN A 16 -15.65 -5.54 15.56
C ASN A 16 -14.69 -5.00 16.63
N LEU A 17 -14.88 -3.76 17.09
CA LEU A 17 -14.10 -3.20 18.20
C LEU A 17 -14.32 -4.00 19.49
N GLU A 18 -15.57 -4.34 19.82
CA GLU A 18 -15.90 -5.16 20.99
C GLU A 18 -15.28 -6.56 20.91
N GLU A 19 -15.36 -7.19 19.74
CA GLU A 19 -14.74 -8.49 19.48
C GLU A 19 -13.22 -8.42 19.71
N VAL A 20 -12.55 -7.41 19.14
CA VAL A 20 -11.09 -7.22 19.26
C VAL A 20 -10.68 -6.99 20.72
N GLU A 21 -11.40 -6.16 21.47
CA GLU A 21 -11.08 -5.90 22.88
C GLU A 21 -11.33 -7.12 23.78
N ARG A 22 -12.37 -7.91 23.51
CA ARG A 22 -12.57 -9.20 24.17
C ARG A 22 -11.44 -10.17 23.84
N ASN A 23 -11.09 -10.32 22.56
CA ASN A 23 -10.05 -11.24 22.13
C ASN A 23 -8.68 -10.84 22.70
N LYS A 24 -8.36 -9.54 22.74
CA LYS A 24 -7.14 -9.01 23.35
C LYS A 24 -7.04 -9.34 24.84
N ARG A 25 -8.12 -9.15 25.60
CA ARG A 25 -8.20 -9.53 27.03
C ARG A 25 -8.03 -11.03 27.23
N ALA A 26 -8.66 -11.84 26.39
CA ALA A 26 -8.59 -13.30 26.45
C ALA A 26 -7.30 -13.89 25.85
N ARG A 27 -6.42 -13.07 25.26
CA ARG A 27 -5.26 -13.52 24.45
C ARG A 27 -5.67 -14.53 23.38
N TYR A 28 -6.85 -14.35 22.80
CA TYR A 28 -7.41 -15.24 21.80
C TYR A 28 -6.99 -14.81 20.40
N THR A 29 -6.30 -15.71 19.70
CA THR A 29 -5.96 -15.53 18.28
C THR A 29 -7.09 -16.06 17.42
N VAL A 30 -7.67 -15.21 16.56
CA VAL A 30 -8.66 -15.62 15.57
C VAL A 30 -7.97 -16.44 14.47
N PRO A 31 -8.19 -17.77 14.37
CA PRO A 31 -7.31 -18.63 13.57
C PRO A 31 -7.28 -18.28 12.09
N TRP A 32 -8.44 -17.98 11.50
CA TRP A 32 -8.52 -17.66 10.06
C TRP A 32 -7.87 -16.32 9.72
N ARG A 33 -7.97 -15.29 10.60
CA ARG A 33 -7.29 -13.99 10.39
C ARG A 33 -5.79 -14.18 10.40
N TYR A 34 -5.29 -14.97 11.35
CA TYR A 34 -3.87 -15.29 11.43
C TYR A 34 -3.38 -16.12 10.24
N ALA A 35 -4.18 -17.10 9.79
CA ALA A 35 -3.85 -17.91 8.62
C ALA A 35 -3.72 -17.06 7.34
N ILE A 36 -4.68 -16.15 7.09
CA ILE A 36 -4.59 -15.23 5.95
C ILE A 36 -3.38 -14.29 6.09
N LEU A 37 -3.15 -13.76 7.30
CA LEU A 37 -1.99 -12.92 7.58
C LEU A 37 -0.67 -13.67 7.37
N ARG A 38 -0.59 -14.99 7.55
CA ARG A 38 0.64 -15.76 7.23
C ARG A 38 0.73 -16.17 5.78
N LEU A 39 -0.41 -16.39 5.12
CA LEU A 39 -0.45 -16.86 3.75
C LEU A 39 0.22 -15.90 2.76
N HIS A 40 0.20 -14.59 3.04
CA HIS A 40 0.84 -13.62 2.16
C HIS A 40 2.34 -13.88 1.97
N GLU A 41 3.04 -14.35 3.02
CA GLU A 41 4.50 -14.57 2.98
C GLU A 41 4.82 -15.68 1.98
N ALA A 42 4.06 -16.78 2.07
CA ALA A 42 4.18 -17.91 1.16
C ALA A 42 3.81 -17.54 -0.29
N VAL A 43 2.77 -16.73 -0.45
CA VAL A 43 2.31 -16.31 -1.78
C VAL A 43 3.24 -15.29 -2.42
N GLN A 44 3.84 -14.37 -1.65
CA GLN A 44 4.75 -13.35 -2.17
C GLN A 44 5.89 -13.95 -3.00
N ALA A 45 6.48 -15.06 -2.53
CA ALA A 45 7.56 -15.75 -3.24
C ALA A 45 7.13 -16.29 -4.62
N MET A 46 5.84 -16.61 -4.82
CA MET A 46 5.33 -17.14 -6.08
C MET A 46 4.99 -16.06 -7.10
N VAL A 47 4.68 -14.82 -6.66
CA VAL A 47 4.16 -13.74 -7.53
C VAL A 47 5.05 -13.47 -8.75
N PRO A 48 6.40 -13.40 -8.64
CA PRO A 48 7.26 -13.18 -9.80
C PRO A 48 7.27 -14.32 -10.82
N HIS A 49 6.76 -15.51 -10.44
CA HIS A 49 6.72 -16.71 -11.27
C HIS A 49 5.36 -16.96 -11.94
N LEU A 50 4.34 -16.17 -11.59
CA LEU A 50 3.04 -16.26 -12.26
C LEU A 50 3.21 -15.96 -13.77
N ASN A 51 2.28 -16.43 -14.59
CA ASN A 51 2.08 -15.90 -15.95
C ASN A 51 1.06 -14.76 -15.89
N ASP A 52 0.80 -14.09 -17.01
CA ASP A 52 -0.05 -12.89 -17.02
C ASP A 52 -1.51 -13.20 -16.69
N HIS A 53 -2.02 -14.36 -17.10
CA HIS A 53 -3.38 -14.81 -16.75
C HIS A 53 -3.52 -15.06 -15.23
N ASP A 54 -2.57 -15.78 -14.64
CA ASP A 54 -2.59 -16.09 -13.21
C ASP A 54 -2.30 -14.85 -12.35
N ARG A 55 -1.50 -13.90 -12.86
CA ARG A 55 -1.33 -12.57 -12.27
C ARG A 55 -2.65 -11.82 -12.20
N GLU A 56 -3.40 -11.75 -13.29
CA GLU A 56 -4.66 -11.02 -13.32
C GLU A 56 -5.70 -11.66 -12.37
N ARG A 57 -5.73 -12.99 -12.30
CA ARG A 57 -6.55 -13.73 -11.32
C ARG A 57 -6.11 -13.46 -9.88
N PHE A 58 -4.80 -13.39 -9.63
CA PHE A 58 -4.26 -13.07 -8.32
C PHE A 58 -4.63 -11.63 -7.89
N LYS A 59 -4.44 -10.66 -8.78
CA LYS A 59 -4.76 -9.23 -8.58
C LYS A 59 -6.24 -9.02 -8.25
N ASN A 60 -7.12 -9.69 -8.99
CA ASN A 60 -8.57 -9.56 -8.80
C ASN A 60 -9.14 -10.41 -7.65
N GLY A 61 -8.37 -11.38 -7.16
CA GLY A 61 -8.77 -12.28 -6.08
C GLY A 61 -7.96 -12.05 -4.81
N LEU A 62 -6.96 -12.89 -4.60
CA LEU A 62 -6.26 -13.04 -3.33
C LEU A 62 -5.49 -11.79 -2.90
N ALA A 63 -4.96 -11.00 -3.85
CA ALA A 63 -4.26 -9.75 -3.54
C ALA A 63 -5.15 -8.78 -2.75
N ARG A 64 -6.44 -8.65 -3.10
CA ARG A 64 -7.41 -7.79 -2.40
C ARG A 64 -7.62 -8.24 -0.95
N VAL A 65 -7.69 -9.55 -0.72
CA VAL A 65 -7.83 -10.12 0.63
C VAL A 65 -6.61 -9.81 1.49
N PHE A 66 -5.40 -9.88 0.91
CA PHE A 66 -4.18 -9.52 1.64
C PHE A 66 -4.12 -8.02 1.95
N ILE A 67 -4.44 -7.16 0.99
CA ILE A 67 -4.50 -5.70 1.18
C ILE A 67 -5.46 -5.35 2.32
N ASP A 68 -6.65 -5.94 2.34
CA ASP A 68 -7.63 -5.75 3.41
C ASP A 68 -7.09 -6.20 4.78
N CYS A 69 -6.29 -7.28 4.82
CA CYS A 69 -5.68 -7.75 6.06
C CYS A 69 -4.57 -6.84 6.59
N TYR A 70 -3.94 -6.02 5.74
CA TYR A 70 -2.93 -5.03 6.15
C TYR A 70 -3.51 -3.69 6.56
N ALA A 71 -4.73 -3.37 6.13
CA ALA A 71 -5.45 -2.17 6.53
C ALA A 71 -5.99 -2.27 7.97
N ALA A 72 -5.17 -2.77 8.91
CA ALA A 72 -5.52 -2.89 10.31
C ALA A 72 -5.45 -1.50 10.97
N ILE A 73 -6.58 -1.07 11.52
CA ILE A 73 -6.70 0.19 12.25
C ILE A 73 -6.64 -0.10 13.75
N PRO A 74 -5.81 0.62 14.54
CA PRO A 74 -5.77 0.45 15.98
C PRO A 74 -7.15 0.63 16.64
N SER A 75 -7.48 -0.17 17.66
CA SER A 75 -8.74 -0.06 18.42
C SER A 75 -9.03 1.37 18.89
N GLU A 76 -7.99 2.09 19.31
CA GLU A 76 -8.10 3.46 19.80
C GLU A 76 -8.53 4.45 18.70
N SER A 77 -8.05 4.26 17.46
CA SER A 77 -8.49 5.07 16.32
C SER A 77 -9.95 4.79 15.99
N ILE A 78 -10.41 3.54 16.09
CA ILE A 78 -11.83 3.18 15.88
C ILE A 78 -12.72 3.80 16.97
N ARG A 79 -12.30 3.80 18.24
CA ARG A 79 -13.03 4.49 19.33
C ARG A 79 -13.25 5.97 19.03
N ARG A 80 -12.18 6.66 18.60
CA ARG A 80 -12.25 8.09 18.26
C ARG A 80 -13.18 8.34 17.07
N LEU A 81 -13.08 7.50 16.03
CA LEU A 81 -13.96 7.57 14.87
C LEU A 81 -15.44 7.37 15.25
N LEU A 82 -15.74 6.39 16.10
CA LEU A 82 -17.11 6.16 16.61
C LEU A 82 -17.62 7.33 17.45
N ALA A 83 -16.79 7.89 18.34
CA ALA A 83 -17.16 9.05 19.14
C ALA A 83 -17.46 10.30 18.29
N LEU A 84 -16.66 10.55 17.25
CA LEU A 84 -16.91 11.65 16.29
C LEU A 84 -18.23 11.45 15.53
N ARG A 85 -18.56 10.20 15.18
CA ARG A 85 -19.82 9.86 14.54
C ARG A 85 -21.01 10.08 15.48
N GLU A 86 -20.90 9.65 16.73
CA GLU A 86 -21.93 9.83 17.75
C GLU A 86 -22.19 11.33 18.02
N ALA A 87 -21.13 12.14 18.04
CA ALA A 87 -21.22 13.60 18.16
C ALA A 87 -21.76 14.30 16.89
N GLY A 88 -22.03 13.58 15.80
CA GLY A 88 -22.55 14.14 14.55
C GLY A 88 -21.53 14.93 13.72
N VAL A 89 -20.23 14.79 14.01
CA VAL A 89 -19.15 15.57 13.35
C VAL A 89 -18.74 14.96 12.01
N ILE A 90 -18.93 13.64 11.83
CA ILE A 90 -18.53 12.93 10.62
C ILE A 90 -19.68 12.16 9.98
N THR A 91 -19.71 12.16 8.66
CA THR A 91 -20.62 11.38 7.82
C THR A 91 -19.83 10.55 6.82
N ILE A 92 -20.39 9.42 6.38
CA ILE A 92 -19.82 8.62 5.30
C ILE A 92 -20.61 8.89 4.04
N LEU A 93 -19.89 9.22 2.97
CA LEU A 93 -20.42 9.33 1.63
C LEU A 93 -19.81 8.19 0.79
N ALA A 94 -20.65 7.25 0.35
CA ALA A 94 -20.21 6.21 -0.57
C ALA A 94 -20.29 6.75 -2.00
N LEU A 95 -19.12 6.96 -2.63
CA LEU A 95 -19.02 7.53 -3.97
C LEU A 95 -19.28 6.52 -5.10
N GLY A 96 -19.14 5.22 -4.80
CA GLY A 96 -19.18 4.17 -5.83
C GLY A 96 -17.85 4.07 -6.60
N HIS A 97 -17.89 3.40 -7.75
CA HIS A 97 -16.73 3.21 -8.62
C HIS A 97 -16.57 4.35 -9.65
N ASP A 98 -17.69 4.96 -10.02
CA ASP A 98 -17.77 5.93 -11.11
C ASP A 98 -18.01 7.33 -10.52
N TYR A 99 -16.90 8.00 -10.20
CA TYR A 99 -16.90 9.40 -9.83
C TYR A 99 -15.71 10.13 -10.46
N GLU A 100 -15.91 11.39 -10.79
CA GLU A 100 -14.87 12.30 -11.22
C GLU A 100 -14.47 13.22 -10.07
N MET A 101 -13.18 13.58 -10.02
CA MET A 101 -12.65 14.50 -9.02
C MET A 101 -11.87 15.59 -9.72
N ALA A 102 -12.24 16.84 -9.47
CA ALA A 102 -11.53 18.03 -9.92
C ALA A 102 -10.99 18.79 -8.71
N VAL A 103 -9.67 19.00 -8.67
CA VAL A 103 -9.02 19.88 -7.71
C VAL A 103 -8.95 21.27 -8.33
N GLU A 104 -9.82 22.16 -7.88
CA GLU A 104 -9.85 23.57 -8.27
C GLU A 104 -8.96 24.40 -7.33
N GLN A 105 -8.81 25.71 -7.60
CA GLN A 105 -7.86 26.57 -6.87
C GLN A 105 -8.06 26.58 -5.34
N GLU A 106 -9.31 26.51 -4.87
CA GLU A 106 -9.63 26.59 -3.43
C GLU A 106 -10.51 25.42 -2.94
N LYS A 107 -10.98 24.56 -3.84
CA LYS A 107 -11.99 23.53 -3.53
C LYS A 107 -11.72 22.26 -4.30
N THR A 108 -12.20 21.14 -3.76
CA THR A 108 -12.27 19.88 -4.48
C THR A 108 -13.71 19.54 -4.78
N VAL A 109 -14.01 19.32 -6.06
CA VAL A 109 -15.33 18.94 -6.55
C VAL A 109 -15.30 17.45 -6.89
N ILE A 110 -16.25 16.71 -6.33
CA ILE A 110 -16.48 15.30 -6.65
C ILE A 110 -17.84 15.18 -7.32
N THR A 111 -17.86 14.63 -8.53
CA THR A 111 -19.08 14.43 -9.31
C THR A 111 -19.32 12.94 -9.47
N SER A 112 -20.46 12.44 -9.00
CA SER A 112 -20.99 11.13 -9.38
C SER A 112 -22.16 11.33 -10.34
N GLU A 113 -22.65 10.25 -10.96
CA GLU A 113 -23.73 10.32 -11.97
C GLU A 113 -24.94 11.16 -11.55
N GLN A 114 -25.24 11.23 -10.25
CA GLN A 114 -26.44 11.86 -9.72
C GLN A 114 -26.15 13.08 -8.84
N ASN A 115 -24.91 13.29 -8.41
CA ASN A 115 -24.62 14.27 -7.36
C ASN A 115 -23.28 14.97 -7.58
N ARG A 116 -23.23 16.25 -7.19
CA ARG A 116 -22.01 17.02 -7.12
C ARG A 116 -21.75 17.44 -5.69
N TYR A 117 -20.60 17.07 -5.16
CA TYR A 117 -20.14 17.38 -3.82
C TYR A 117 -18.96 18.35 -3.91
N THR A 118 -18.89 19.31 -2.99
CA THR A 118 -17.82 20.31 -2.97
C THR A 118 -17.26 20.40 -1.57
N PHE A 119 -15.94 20.34 -1.47
CA PHE A 119 -15.20 20.33 -0.22
C PHE A 119 -14.15 21.43 -0.22
N ASP A 120 -14.05 22.17 0.89
CA ASP A 120 -13.04 23.22 1.06
C ASP A 120 -11.63 22.62 1.27
N VAL A 121 -11.56 21.42 1.87
CA VAL A 121 -10.31 20.68 2.07
C VAL A 121 -10.51 19.24 1.63
N PHE A 122 -9.57 18.72 0.84
CA PHE A 122 -9.52 17.33 0.45
C PHE A 122 -8.22 16.69 0.93
N ILE A 123 -8.35 15.51 1.54
CA ILE A 123 -7.22 14.71 2.02
C ILE A 123 -7.28 13.37 1.30
N ASP A 124 -6.29 13.10 0.44
CA ASP A 124 -6.16 11.81 -0.22
C ASP A 124 -5.55 10.78 0.75
N ALA A 125 -6.41 9.96 1.34
CA ALA A 125 -6.01 8.89 2.26
C ALA A 125 -5.99 7.49 1.60
N ARG A 126 -5.86 7.40 0.27
CA ARG A 126 -5.84 6.12 -0.48
C ARG A 126 -4.55 5.31 -0.37
N GLY A 127 -3.59 5.78 0.44
CA GLY A 127 -2.32 5.13 0.65
C GLY A 127 -1.23 5.55 -0.34
N GLN A 128 -0.05 4.96 -0.20
CA GLN A 128 1.10 5.24 -1.05
C GLN A 128 0.96 4.51 -2.39
N LYS A 129 1.38 5.18 -3.46
CA LYS A 129 1.47 4.59 -4.80
C LYS A 129 2.91 4.22 -5.11
N PRO A 130 3.16 3.23 -5.98
CA PRO A 130 4.49 2.96 -6.50
C PRO A 130 5.09 4.21 -7.14
N LEU A 131 6.31 4.57 -6.78
CA LEU A 131 7.01 5.74 -7.34
C LEU A 131 7.88 5.35 -8.54
N LYS A 132 7.91 6.21 -9.54
CA LYS A 132 8.77 6.11 -10.72
C LYS A 132 9.89 7.14 -10.66
N ASN A 133 10.86 7.04 -11.58
CA ASN A 133 11.97 7.98 -11.67
C ASN A 133 11.51 9.46 -11.71
N LYS A 134 10.41 9.75 -12.42
CA LYS A 134 9.83 11.10 -12.51
C LYS A 134 9.33 11.68 -11.18
N ASP A 135 8.96 10.82 -10.24
CA ASP A 135 8.37 11.20 -8.95
C ASP A 135 9.43 11.51 -7.88
N LEU A 136 10.71 11.38 -8.23
CA LEU A 136 11.82 11.60 -7.31
C LEU A 136 11.93 13.10 -6.92
N PRO A 137 12.01 13.43 -5.62
CA PRO A 137 12.06 14.82 -5.15
C PRO A 137 13.46 15.45 -5.25
N PHE A 138 14.48 14.71 -5.70
CA PHE A 138 15.87 15.18 -5.85
C PHE A 138 16.16 15.53 -7.30
N PRO A 139 16.17 16.81 -7.72
CA PRO A 139 16.15 17.17 -9.14
C PRO A 139 17.31 16.60 -9.96
N HIS A 140 18.54 16.65 -9.41
CA HIS A 140 19.72 16.17 -10.11
C HIS A 140 19.75 14.64 -10.26
N LEU A 141 19.42 13.91 -9.17
CA LEU A 141 19.30 12.45 -9.23
C LEU A 141 18.15 12.01 -10.15
N ARG A 142 17.08 12.79 -10.21
CA ARG A 142 15.95 12.55 -11.12
C ARG A 142 16.38 12.66 -12.56
N GLU A 143 17.10 13.72 -12.92
CA GLU A 143 17.63 13.93 -14.27
C GLU A 143 18.55 12.76 -14.68
N GLN A 144 19.46 12.39 -13.78
CA GLN A 144 20.37 11.24 -13.95
C GLN A 144 19.62 9.93 -14.20
N LEU A 145 18.58 9.64 -13.40
CA LEU A 145 17.77 8.43 -13.57
C LEU A 145 16.90 8.47 -14.83
N LEU A 146 16.30 9.62 -15.17
CA LEU A 146 15.52 9.77 -16.41
C LEU A 146 16.39 9.57 -17.66
N ALA A 147 17.66 9.99 -17.61
CA ALA A 147 18.60 9.81 -18.71
C ALA A 147 18.92 8.32 -19.02
N THR A 148 18.65 7.39 -18.08
CA THR A 148 18.80 5.94 -18.31
C THR A 148 17.75 5.37 -19.26
N GLY A 149 16.64 6.10 -19.50
CA GLY A 149 15.51 5.64 -20.33
C GLY A 149 14.53 4.71 -19.60
N GLU A 150 14.82 4.31 -18.37
CA GLU A 150 13.95 3.48 -17.55
C GLU A 150 12.89 4.32 -16.82
N GLU A 151 11.64 3.85 -16.77
CA GLU A 151 10.61 4.50 -15.96
C GLU A 151 10.76 4.21 -14.46
N ILE A 152 11.20 3.00 -14.13
CA ILE A 152 11.36 2.50 -12.77
C ILE A 152 12.86 2.37 -12.50
N PRO A 153 13.38 2.77 -11.33
CA PRO A 153 14.79 2.61 -11.01
C PRO A 153 15.16 1.12 -10.97
N GLU A 154 16.33 0.76 -11.48
CA GLU A 154 16.87 -0.59 -11.32
C GLU A 154 17.62 -0.69 -10.00
N VAL A 155 17.18 -1.62 -9.14
CA VAL A 155 17.73 -1.82 -7.79
C VAL A 155 18.27 -3.24 -7.63
N GLY A 156 19.41 -3.36 -6.95
CA GLY A 156 20.03 -4.63 -6.59
C GLY A 156 19.33 -5.34 -5.45
N ASP A 157 19.73 -6.59 -5.18
CA ASP A 157 19.34 -7.37 -3.99
C ASP A 157 19.73 -6.71 -2.66
N ASP A 158 20.66 -5.75 -2.72
CA ASP A 158 21.08 -4.88 -1.62
C ASP A 158 20.31 -3.54 -1.54
N TYR A 159 19.26 -3.38 -2.35
CA TYR A 159 18.42 -2.19 -2.46
C TYR A 159 19.12 -0.95 -3.04
N THR A 160 20.37 -1.07 -3.50
CA THR A 160 21.10 0.05 -4.11
C THR A 160 20.78 0.20 -5.59
N LEU A 161 20.83 1.44 -6.08
CA LEU A 161 20.70 1.73 -7.51
C LEU A 161 21.78 1.02 -8.31
N ARG A 162 21.39 0.44 -9.43
CA ARG A 162 22.28 -0.18 -10.43
C ARG A 162 22.67 0.81 -11.52
N GLU A 163 21.82 1.78 -11.80
CA GLU A 163 22.08 2.86 -12.75
C GLU A 163 21.64 4.21 -12.16
N PRO A 164 22.20 5.33 -12.64
CA PRO A 164 23.36 5.38 -13.55
C PRO A 164 24.72 5.13 -12.83
N PRO A 165 25.84 4.97 -13.56
CA PRO A 165 27.14 4.58 -12.97
C PRO A 165 27.65 5.49 -11.86
N GLU A 166 27.29 6.78 -11.88
CA GLU A 166 27.72 7.80 -10.92
C GLU A 166 27.19 7.53 -9.50
N VAL A 167 26.03 6.89 -9.40
CA VAL A 167 25.32 6.60 -8.13
C VAL A 167 25.16 5.12 -7.85
N ARG A 168 25.65 4.26 -8.75
CA ARG A 168 25.62 2.80 -8.62
C ARG A 168 26.23 2.36 -7.28
N GLY A 169 25.46 1.61 -6.49
CA GLY A 169 25.90 1.12 -5.18
C GLY A 169 26.00 2.17 -4.07
N ARG A 170 25.63 3.44 -4.35
CA ARG A 170 25.78 4.56 -3.39
C ARG A 170 24.47 5.01 -2.78
N ILE A 171 23.37 4.82 -3.50
CA ILE A 171 22.03 5.29 -3.11
C ILE A 171 21.11 4.08 -3.02
N ALA A 172 20.46 3.91 -1.86
CA ALA A 172 19.54 2.81 -1.62
C ALA A 172 18.08 3.26 -1.68
N PHE A 173 17.24 2.51 -2.40
CA PHE A 173 15.80 2.70 -2.53
C PHE A 173 15.07 1.60 -1.75
N ALA A 174 14.82 1.89 -0.47
CA ALA A 174 14.23 0.95 0.49
C ALA A 174 12.90 1.40 1.08
N ALA A 175 12.37 2.56 0.68
CA ALA A 175 11.04 2.97 1.09
C ALA A 175 9.98 2.20 0.31
N ILE A 176 8.86 1.87 0.96
CA ILE A 176 7.75 1.07 0.41
C ILE A 176 7.38 1.46 -1.03
N PRO A 177 7.22 2.75 -1.40
CA PRO A 177 6.82 3.11 -2.77
C PRO A 177 7.80 2.66 -3.86
N TRP A 178 9.08 2.47 -3.54
CA TRP A 178 10.08 1.95 -4.47
C TRP A 178 10.12 0.42 -4.50
N LEU A 179 9.61 -0.24 -3.46
CA LEU A 179 9.55 -1.69 -3.32
C LEU A 179 8.28 -2.29 -3.92
N MET A 180 7.20 -1.52 -4.05
CA MET A 180 5.92 -2.03 -4.55
C MET A 180 5.98 -2.60 -5.98
N HIS A 181 7.01 -2.26 -6.75
CA HIS A 181 7.24 -2.79 -8.10
C HIS A 181 7.60 -4.27 -8.12
N ASP A 182 8.07 -4.84 -7.02
CA ASP A 182 8.53 -6.23 -6.94
C ASP A 182 8.27 -6.92 -5.59
N GLN A 183 7.88 -6.14 -4.59
CA GLN A 183 7.49 -6.59 -3.25
C GLN A 183 6.19 -5.87 -2.81
N PRO A 184 5.06 -6.15 -3.48
CA PRO A 184 3.80 -5.42 -3.24
C PRO A 184 3.19 -5.66 -1.86
N PHE A 185 3.66 -6.68 -1.13
CA PHE A 185 3.19 -7.01 0.23
C PHE A 185 4.25 -6.76 1.30
N VAL A 186 5.31 -5.98 0.98
CA VAL A 186 6.35 -5.67 1.96
C VAL A 186 5.77 -4.97 3.18
N GLN A 187 5.97 -5.58 4.35
CA GLN A 187 5.57 -5.00 5.62
C GLN A 187 6.73 -4.18 6.19
N GLY A 188 6.59 -2.85 6.19
CA GLY A 188 7.68 -1.95 6.56
C GLY A 188 8.35 -2.26 7.91
N ILE A 189 7.57 -2.49 8.97
CA ILE A 189 8.13 -2.74 10.32
C ILE A 189 8.87 -4.07 10.42
N THR A 190 8.30 -5.15 9.88
CA THR A 190 8.90 -6.49 9.96
C THR A 190 10.10 -6.63 9.01
N ALA A 191 10.02 -6.05 7.81
CA ALA A 191 11.09 -6.11 6.83
C ALA A 191 12.24 -5.12 7.09
N CYS A 192 12.03 -4.06 7.90
CA CYS A 192 13.01 -2.97 8.05
C CYS A 192 14.39 -3.46 8.49
N ALA A 193 14.45 -4.40 9.44
CA ALA A 193 15.72 -4.93 9.95
C ALA A 193 16.50 -5.71 8.87
N GLU A 194 15.80 -6.55 8.10
CA GLU A 194 16.40 -7.34 7.02
C GLU A 194 16.87 -6.46 5.86
N ILE A 195 16.04 -5.49 5.45
CA ILE A 195 16.38 -4.50 4.42
C ILE A 195 17.60 -3.68 4.86
N GLY A 196 17.61 -3.20 6.11
CA GLY A 196 18.73 -2.45 6.68
C GLY A 196 20.03 -3.25 6.70
N ALA A 197 19.96 -4.53 7.05
CA ALA A 197 21.12 -5.42 7.02
C ALA A 197 21.65 -5.65 5.59
N ALA A 198 20.77 -5.79 4.59
CA ALA A 198 21.16 -5.92 3.19
C ALA A 198 21.89 -4.67 2.67
N ILE A 199 21.36 -3.48 2.99
CA ILE A 199 21.99 -2.20 2.63
C ILE A 199 23.34 -2.03 3.33
N ALA A 200 23.43 -2.37 4.63
CA ALA A 200 24.69 -2.28 5.37
C ALA A 200 25.76 -3.20 4.78
N LYS A 201 25.37 -4.40 4.31
CA LYS A 201 26.28 -5.34 3.66
C LYS A 201 26.82 -4.79 2.33
N ALA A 202 26.02 -4.01 1.59
CA ALA A 202 26.42 -3.35 0.35
C ALA A 202 27.72 -2.53 0.46
N ILE A 203 27.98 -1.97 1.65
CA ILE A 203 29.17 -1.15 1.93
C ILE A 203 30.47 -1.97 1.74
N SER A 204 30.43 -3.26 2.03
CA SER A 204 31.60 -4.16 1.93
C SER A 204 31.50 -5.17 0.77
N GLN A 205 30.29 -5.45 0.29
CA GLN A 205 30.00 -6.44 -0.75
C GLN A 205 28.87 -5.91 -1.65
N PRO A 206 29.18 -5.36 -2.84
CA PRO A 206 28.18 -4.82 -3.76
C PRO A 206 27.16 -5.86 -4.23
N ALA A 207 25.95 -5.42 -4.60
CA ALA A 207 24.91 -6.26 -5.20
C ALA A 207 25.40 -7.21 -6.28
N SER A 208 24.99 -8.47 -6.16
CA SER A 208 25.34 -9.54 -7.10
C SER A 208 24.31 -9.71 -8.21
N ARG A 209 23.05 -9.30 -7.97
CA ARG A 209 21.90 -9.53 -8.85
C ARG A 209 20.94 -8.34 -8.81
N SER A 210 20.24 -8.11 -9.93
CA SER A 210 19.12 -7.16 -9.98
C SER A 210 17.85 -7.79 -9.40
N ARG A 211 17.02 -6.97 -8.74
CA ARG A 211 15.70 -7.41 -8.28
C ARG A 211 14.74 -7.54 -9.45
N ARG A 212 13.93 -8.60 -9.42
CA ARG A 212 13.00 -8.92 -10.50
C ARG A 212 11.70 -8.13 -10.34
N ARG A 213 11.39 -7.27 -11.31
CA ARG A 213 10.15 -6.46 -11.34
C ARG A 213 8.90 -7.29 -11.64
N LEU A 214 7.76 -6.83 -11.14
CA LEU A 214 6.42 -7.17 -11.61
C LEU A 214 6.13 -6.45 -12.93
N SER A 215 5.14 -6.91 -13.69
CA SER A 215 4.71 -6.30 -14.94
C SER A 215 4.07 -4.92 -14.68
N PRO A 216 4.17 -3.92 -15.58
CA PRO A 216 3.54 -2.60 -15.41
C PRO A 216 2.01 -2.61 -15.20
N LEU A 217 1.33 -3.71 -15.58
CA LEU A 217 -0.10 -3.93 -15.34
C LEU A 217 -0.40 -4.36 -13.89
N ASP A 218 0.62 -4.63 -13.08
CA ASP A 218 0.52 -5.20 -11.74
C ASP A 218 0.49 -4.15 -10.61
N LEU A 219 0.64 -2.87 -10.93
CA LEU A 219 0.59 -1.74 -9.99
C LEU A 219 -0.83 -1.17 -9.79
#